data_AF-A0A7X9ZCU5-F1
#
_entry.id   AF-A0A7X9ZCU5-F1
#
_cell.length_a   1.000
_cell.length_b   1.000
_cell.length_c   1.000
_cell.angle_alpha   90.00
_cell.angle_beta   90.00
_cell.angle_gamma   90.00
#
_symmetry.space_group_name_H-M   'P 1'
#
loop_
_entity.id
_entity.type
_entity.pdbx_description
1 polymer ?
#
loop_
_entity_poly.entity_id
_entity_poly.type
_entity_poly.pdbx_seq_one_letter_code
_entity_poly.pdbx_strand_id
1 'polypeptide(L)'
;MGRLGLSERVDPSDPRDWRGILDRGNPENPVAKWTQVYAAYCTGDAYLGNRDVTYKTADGREVAVRHRGRANVESVLNWIYENVKKPERIVVAGSSAGAIGTPIYAAEVSDHYPDVEITAVADGAGGYRSPKIVDAIRNWGFWDDAPEWAAGIDRESATFEDLGRAAVRRAPHLRVVELDTAYDAAQERFLKAFGTPSRLYPLLLQNRAEQAKGLSGFAGFTSRGKEHTQLLFDRFYTNEEEGVRVLDWFRDVEEGRKVQSVTCDEPESCEKEPE
;
A
#
# COMPACT_ATOMS: atom_id res chain seq x y z
N MET A 1 5.81 31.02 25.39
CA MET A 1 6.54 30.28 24.33
C MET A 1 6.81 28.88 24.87
N GLY A 2 5.80 28.01 24.83
CA GLY A 2 5.90 26.64 25.36
C GLY A 2 6.41 25.72 24.26
N ARG A 3 7.55 25.07 24.48
CA ARG A 3 7.98 23.95 23.65
C ARG A 3 6.92 22.86 23.77
N LEU A 4 6.26 22.54 22.66
CA LEU A 4 5.49 21.31 22.51
C LEU A 4 6.41 20.16 22.86
N GLY A 5 6.08 19.44 23.94
CA GLY A 5 6.83 18.29 24.40
C GLY A 5 6.70 17.15 23.40
N LEU A 6 7.66 17.06 22.48
CA LEU A 6 7.97 15.81 21.83
C LEU A 6 8.60 14.92 22.90
N SER A 7 7.94 13.81 23.20
CA SER A 7 8.42 12.75 24.10
C SER A 7 9.87 12.38 23.76
N GLU A 8 10.76 12.36 24.77
CA GLU A 8 12.17 11.92 24.63
C GLU A 8 12.32 10.40 24.43
N ARG A 9 11.22 9.65 24.28
CA ARG A 9 11.25 8.25 23.83
C ARG A 9 11.07 8.23 22.32
N VAL A 10 12.08 7.74 21.60
CA VAL A 10 11.98 7.38 20.18
C VAL A 10 10.78 6.45 20.03
N ASP A 11 9.82 6.85 19.23
CA ASP A 11 8.65 6.05 18.88
C ASP A 11 9.17 4.77 18.19
N PRO A 12 8.75 3.55 18.57
CA PRO A 12 9.10 2.33 17.84
C PRO A 12 8.66 2.35 16.36
N SER A 13 7.88 3.35 15.96
CA SER A 13 7.44 3.62 14.59
C SER A 13 8.25 4.74 13.90
N ASP A 14 9.42 5.13 14.42
CA ASP A 14 10.27 6.13 13.77
C ASP A 14 10.83 5.59 12.44
N PRO A 15 10.42 6.16 11.28
CA PRO A 15 10.83 5.66 9.97
C PRO A 15 12.35 5.79 9.72
N ARG A 16 13.07 6.57 10.53
CA ARG A 16 14.53 6.74 10.39
C ARG A 16 15.34 5.52 10.81
N ASP A 17 14.75 4.64 11.62
CA ASP A 17 15.36 3.40 12.06
C ASP A 17 15.01 2.22 11.13
N TRP A 18 14.23 2.46 10.08
CA TRP A 18 13.74 1.43 9.17
C TRP A 18 14.73 1.15 8.03
N ARG A 19 14.57 -0.02 7.40
CA ARG A 19 15.40 -0.50 6.29
C ARG A 19 14.69 -0.27 4.95
N GLY A 20 15.27 -0.78 3.87
CA GLY A 20 14.70 -0.66 2.53
C GLY A 20 14.58 0.80 2.06
N ILE A 21 13.48 1.20 1.44
CA ILE A 21 13.33 2.52 0.82
C ILE A 21 13.49 3.70 1.79
N LEU A 22 13.34 3.48 3.11
CA LEU A 22 13.52 4.50 4.14
C LEU A 22 14.96 4.56 4.68
N ASP A 23 15.83 3.59 4.34
CA ASP A 23 17.24 3.61 4.75
C ASP A 23 18.01 4.66 3.95
N ARG A 24 18.18 5.84 4.55
CA ARG A 24 18.94 6.95 3.95
C ARG A 24 20.46 6.74 3.97
N GLY A 25 20.95 5.79 4.77
CA GLY A 25 22.36 5.46 4.89
C GLY A 25 22.84 4.45 3.84
N ASN A 26 21.92 3.71 3.22
CA ASN A 26 22.28 2.75 2.19
C ASN A 26 22.57 3.44 0.85
N PRO A 27 23.79 3.34 0.29
CA PRO A 27 24.14 3.99 -0.97
C PRO A 27 23.41 3.41 -2.19
N GLU A 28 22.82 2.22 -2.08
CA GLU A 28 22.03 1.62 -3.16
C GLU A 28 20.59 2.15 -3.23
N ASN A 29 20.09 2.79 -2.16
CA ASN A 29 18.72 3.31 -2.11
C ASN A 29 18.53 4.49 -3.10
N PRO A 30 17.73 4.31 -4.17
CA PRO A 30 17.57 5.34 -5.21
C PRO A 30 16.86 6.60 -4.70
N VAL A 31 16.09 6.48 -3.61
CA VAL A 31 15.29 7.58 -3.04
C VAL A 31 15.84 8.11 -1.71
N ALA A 32 17.07 7.74 -1.33
CA ALA A 32 17.69 8.17 -0.05
C ALA A 32 17.82 9.71 0.08
N LYS A 33 17.95 10.41 -1.05
CA LYS A 33 18.09 11.86 -1.12
C LYS A 33 16.78 12.61 -1.38
N TRP A 34 15.68 11.89 -1.55
CA TRP A 34 14.37 12.51 -1.81
C TRP A 34 13.83 13.18 -0.54
N THR A 35 12.83 14.06 -0.72
CA THR A 35 11.98 14.47 0.40
C THR A 35 11.08 13.30 0.76
N GLN A 36 11.33 12.67 1.91
CA GLN A 36 10.54 11.54 2.40
C GLN A 36 9.53 12.04 3.44
N VAL A 37 8.25 11.73 3.21
CA VAL A 37 7.15 12.02 4.13
C VAL A 37 6.51 10.70 4.52
N TYR A 38 6.35 10.49 5.82
CA TYR A 38 5.81 9.24 6.36
C TYR A 38 4.51 9.53 7.11
N ALA A 39 3.42 8.90 6.67
CA ALA A 39 2.16 8.87 7.40
C ALA A 39 2.16 7.65 8.33
N ALA A 40 2.06 7.88 9.64
CA ALA A 40 2.01 6.80 10.62
C ALA A 40 0.63 6.14 10.65
N TYR A 41 0.60 4.82 10.83
CA TYR A 41 -0.63 4.04 10.89
C TYR A 41 -1.02 3.70 12.33
N CYS A 42 -2.18 4.19 12.79
CA CYS A 42 -2.66 3.94 14.15
C CYS A 42 -4.17 3.69 14.24
N THR A 43 -4.85 3.55 13.09
CA THR A 43 -6.31 3.62 12.98
C THR A 43 -6.96 2.28 12.68
N GLY A 44 -6.21 1.25 12.29
CA GLY A 44 -6.74 -0.11 12.10
C GLY A 44 -7.76 -0.23 10.94
N ASP A 45 -7.73 0.69 9.98
CA ASP A 45 -8.68 0.84 8.88
C ASP A 45 -8.05 0.93 7.48
N ALA A 46 -6.78 0.51 7.35
CA ALA A 46 -6.00 0.59 6.12
C ALA A 46 -5.96 2.01 5.50
N TYR A 47 -6.02 3.02 6.37
CA TYR A 47 -6.15 4.43 6.00
C TYR A 47 -7.48 4.81 5.36
N LEU A 48 -8.49 3.95 5.31
CA LEU A 48 -9.75 4.20 4.60
C LEU A 48 -10.87 4.77 5.49
N GLY A 49 -10.71 4.70 6.82
CA GLY A 49 -11.80 4.88 7.76
C GLY A 49 -12.19 6.33 8.00
N ASN A 50 -13.47 6.51 8.34
CA ASN A 50 -14.05 7.77 8.80
C ASN A 50 -15.08 7.58 9.94
N ARG A 51 -14.88 6.58 10.80
CA ARG A 51 -15.83 6.25 11.88
C ARG A 51 -15.16 5.85 13.19
N ASP A 52 -15.79 6.19 14.31
CA ASP A 52 -15.43 5.65 15.61
C ASP A 52 -16.28 4.40 15.88
N VAL A 53 -15.65 3.29 16.25
CA VAL A 53 -16.33 2.01 16.52
C VAL A 53 -15.92 1.49 17.89
N THR A 54 -16.92 1.10 18.68
CA THR A 54 -16.70 0.43 19.97
C THR A 54 -16.76 -1.09 19.77
N TYR A 55 -15.63 -1.75 20.00
CA TYR A 55 -15.51 -3.20 19.97
C TYR A 55 -15.67 -3.79 21.36
N LYS A 56 -16.15 -5.03 21.41
CA LYS A 56 -16.15 -5.83 22.64
C LYS A 56 -15.04 -6.88 22.56
N THR A 57 -14.11 -6.85 23.51
CA THR A 57 -13.05 -7.85 23.64
C THR A 57 -13.61 -9.19 24.14
N ALA A 58 -12.81 -10.26 24.05
CA ALA A 58 -13.23 -11.60 24.48
C ALA A 58 -13.59 -11.68 25.98
N ASP A 59 -12.96 -10.86 26.82
CA ASP A 59 -13.25 -10.71 28.25
C ASP A 59 -14.39 -9.71 28.54
N GLY A 60 -15.06 -9.21 27.50
CA GLY A 60 -16.26 -8.39 27.59
C GLY A 60 -16.04 -6.89 27.79
N ARG A 61 -14.80 -6.41 27.81
CA ARG A 61 -14.50 -4.97 27.87
C ARG A 61 -14.84 -4.29 26.56
N GLU A 62 -15.26 -3.03 26.66
CA GLU A 62 -15.45 -2.17 25.50
C GLU A 62 -14.17 -1.41 25.18
N VAL A 63 -13.81 -1.37 23.90
CA VAL A 63 -12.65 -0.66 23.36
C VAL A 63 -13.13 0.20 22.20
N ALA A 64 -13.11 1.51 22.39
CA ALA A 64 -13.36 2.47 21.31
C ALA A 64 -12.10 2.61 20.45
N VAL A 65 -12.24 2.36 19.15
CA VAL A 65 -11.20 2.58 18.15
C VAL A 65 -11.66 3.68 17.19
N ARG A 66 -10.76 4.61 16.91
CA ARG A 66 -11.00 5.71 15.98
C ARG A 66 -10.47 5.31 14.61
N HIS A 67 -11.35 4.79 13.75
CA HIS A 67 -11.03 4.54 12.34
C HIS A 67 -11.07 5.89 11.60
N ARG A 68 -10.02 6.68 11.77
CA ARG A 68 -9.84 8.03 11.21
C ARG A 68 -8.66 8.10 10.25
N GLY A 69 -8.36 6.98 9.59
CA GLY A 69 -7.24 6.85 8.67
C GLY A 69 -7.27 7.91 7.58
N ARG A 70 -8.45 8.20 7.02
CA ARG A 70 -8.60 9.22 5.97
C ARG A 70 -8.22 10.61 6.46
N ALA A 71 -8.79 11.04 7.58
CA ALA A 71 -8.46 12.35 8.17
C ALA A 71 -6.97 12.49 8.51
N ASN A 72 -6.33 11.39 8.97
CA ASN A 72 -4.89 11.39 9.23
C ASN A 72 -4.07 11.59 7.95
N VAL A 73 -4.42 10.91 6.85
CA VAL A 73 -3.73 11.07 5.57
C VAL A 73 -3.98 12.46 4.98
N GLU A 74 -5.22 12.96 4.99
CA GLU A 74 -5.56 14.31 4.54
C GLU A 74 -4.72 15.38 5.27
N SER A 75 -4.49 15.23 6.58
CA SER A 75 -3.60 16.12 7.32
C SER A 75 -2.15 16.10 6.82
N VAL A 76 -1.64 14.93 6.44
CA VAL A 76 -0.28 14.78 5.88
C VAL A 76 -0.23 15.35 4.47
N LEU A 77 -1.23 15.08 3.64
CA LEU A 77 -1.35 15.62 2.28
C LEU A 77 -1.42 17.14 2.28
N ASN A 78 -2.22 17.75 3.17
CA ASN A 78 -2.28 19.20 3.34
C ASN A 78 -0.89 19.79 3.65
N TRP A 79 -0.14 19.16 4.56
CA TRP A 79 1.24 19.59 4.83
C TRP A 79 2.13 19.45 3.59
N ILE A 80 2.04 18.34 2.84
CA ILE A 80 2.80 18.14 1.60
C ILE A 80 2.48 19.25 0.60
N TYR A 81 1.21 19.51 0.34
CA TYR A 81 0.75 20.53 -0.60
C TYR A 81 1.16 21.94 -0.19
N GLU A 82 1.22 22.21 1.12
CA GLU A 82 1.70 23.48 1.65
C GLU A 82 3.21 23.67 1.48
N ASN A 83 4.01 22.60 1.55
CA ASN A 83 5.47 22.69 1.66
C ASN A 83 6.24 22.27 0.40
N VAL A 84 5.66 21.44 -0.48
CA VAL A 84 6.32 20.86 -1.65
C VAL A 84 5.66 21.35 -2.94
N LYS A 85 5.87 22.60 -3.33
CA LYS A 85 5.08 23.24 -4.39
C LYS A 85 5.31 22.71 -5.82
N LYS A 86 6.52 22.23 -6.11
CA LYS A 86 6.94 21.85 -7.46
C LYS A 86 7.83 20.60 -7.41
N PRO A 87 7.28 19.43 -7.04
CA PRO A 87 8.04 18.19 -7.09
C PRO A 87 8.34 17.84 -8.55
N GLU A 88 9.52 17.29 -8.81
CA GLU A 88 9.89 16.79 -10.15
C GLU A 88 9.21 15.45 -10.44
N ARG A 89 9.08 14.61 -9.42
CA ARG A 89 8.42 13.31 -9.46
C ARG A 89 7.89 12.94 -8.08
N ILE A 90 6.85 12.12 -8.03
CA ILE A 90 6.29 11.60 -6.78
C ILE A 90 6.15 10.08 -6.84
N VAL A 91 6.63 9.42 -5.78
CA VAL A 91 6.29 8.03 -5.49
C VAL A 91 5.41 8.02 -4.25
N VAL A 92 4.19 7.50 -4.38
CA VAL A 92 3.32 7.22 -3.24
C VAL A 92 3.43 5.73 -2.95
N ALA A 93 4.10 5.38 -1.85
CA ALA A 93 4.38 4.00 -1.50
C ALA A 93 3.67 3.62 -0.19
N GLY A 94 3.26 2.35 -0.11
CA GLY A 94 2.68 1.81 1.12
C GLY A 94 2.87 0.31 1.20
N SER A 95 3.18 -0.17 2.40
CA SER A 95 3.38 -1.59 2.68
C SER A 95 2.26 -2.14 3.57
N SER A 96 1.87 -3.40 3.37
CA SER A 96 0.82 -4.07 4.14
C SER A 96 -0.52 -3.33 4.04
N ALA A 97 -1.14 -2.97 5.18
CA ALA A 97 -2.35 -2.14 5.21
C ALA A 97 -2.19 -0.79 4.46
N GLY A 98 -0.97 -0.24 4.38
CA GLY A 98 -0.70 0.97 3.60
C GLY A 98 -0.89 0.77 2.09
N ALA A 99 -0.57 -0.42 1.58
CA ALA A 99 -0.67 -0.75 0.16
C ALA A 99 -2.11 -0.68 -0.37
N ILE A 100 -3.10 -0.97 0.49
CA ILE A 100 -4.54 -0.86 0.18
C ILE A 100 -4.92 0.61 -0.10
N GLY A 101 -4.44 1.55 0.71
CA GLY A 101 -4.73 2.98 0.56
C GLY A 101 -3.90 3.66 -0.53
N THR A 102 -2.72 3.12 -0.85
CA THR A 102 -1.76 3.68 -1.82
C THR A 102 -2.39 4.16 -3.14
N PRO A 103 -3.11 3.33 -3.92
CA PRO A 103 -3.67 3.79 -5.20
C PRO A 103 -4.71 4.90 -5.04
N ILE A 104 -5.44 4.93 -3.93
CA ILE A 104 -6.46 5.95 -3.64
C ILE A 104 -5.81 7.30 -3.38
N TYR A 105 -4.82 7.33 -2.48
CA TYR A 105 -4.12 8.56 -2.14
C TYR A 105 -3.17 9.02 -3.24
N ALA A 106 -2.58 8.11 -4.01
CA ALA A 106 -1.80 8.48 -5.18
C ALA A 106 -2.67 9.22 -6.22
N ALA A 107 -3.92 8.80 -6.40
CA ALA A 107 -4.85 9.51 -7.26
C ALA A 107 -5.18 10.90 -6.69
N GLU A 108 -5.36 11.06 -5.37
CA GLU A 108 -5.59 12.38 -4.76
C GLU A 108 -4.39 13.32 -4.94
N VAL A 109 -3.17 12.80 -4.77
CA VAL A 109 -1.93 13.54 -5.07
C VAL A 109 -1.86 13.90 -6.56
N SER A 110 -2.34 13.04 -7.47
CA SER A 110 -2.40 13.33 -8.89
C SER A 110 -3.37 14.45 -9.26
N ASP A 111 -4.47 14.62 -8.52
CA ASP A 111 -5.37 15.76 -8.73
C ASP A 111 -4.70 17.08 -8.34
N HIS A 112 -3.85 17.06 -7.30
CA HIS A 112 -3.13 18.25 -6.83
C HIS A 112 -1.93 18.61 -7.70
N TYR A 113 -1.20 17.60 -8.21
CA TYR A 113 -0.03 17.77 -9.07
C TYR A 113 -0.28 17.19 -10.47
N PRO A 114 -1.16 17.81 -11.29
CA PRO A 114 -1.62 17.23 -12.55
C PRO A 114 -0.53 17.09 -13.61
N ASP A 115 0.54 17.89 -13.53
CA ASP A 115 1.65 17.90 -14.49
C ASP A 115 2.87 17.09 -14.01
N VAL A 116 2.76 16.40 -12.87
CA VAL A 116 3.86 15.65 -12.27
C VAL A 116 3.69 14.17 -12.55
N GLU A 117 4.79 13.48 -12.85
CA GLU A 117 4.78 12.03 -12.95
C GLU A 117 4.64 11.41 -11.56
N ILE A 118 3.58 10.61 -11.39
CA ILE A 118 3.25 9.95 -10.12
C ILE A 118 3.17 8.46 -10.34
N THR A 119 3.85 7.70 -9.47
CA THR A 119 3.69 6.25 -9.39
C THR A 119 3.22 5.83 -8.00
N ALA A 120 2.14 5.06 -7.94
CA ALA A 120 1.70 4.35 -6.75
C ALA A 120 2.45 3.01 -6.66
N VAL A 121 3.11 2.73 -5.54
CA VAL A 121 3.84 1.48 -5.28
C VAL A 121 3.20 0.79 -4.08
N ALA A 122 2.36 -0.20 -4.35
CA ALA A 122 1.63 -0.95 -3.33
C ALA A 122 2.35 -2.26 -3.02
N ASP A 123 2.76 -2.48 -1.76
CA ASP A 123 3.61 -3.60 -1.36
C ASP A 123 2.95 -4.53 -0.32
N GLY A 124 2.62 -5.75 -0.70
CA GLY A 124 2.15 -6.80 0.21
C GLY A 124 0.67 -6.73 0.56
N ALA A 125 -0.20 -6.43 -0.42
CA ALA A 125 -1.65 -6.48 -0.26
C ALA A 125 -2.42 -6.91 -1.52
N GLY A 126 -1.74 -7.35 -2.59
CA GLY A 126 -2.37 -7.61 -3.88
C GLY A 126 -3.22 -8.89 -3.95
N GLY A 127 -3.15 -9.77 -2.93
CA GLY A 127 -3.77 -11.09 -2.98
C GLY A 127 -5.10 -11.23 -2.23
N TYR A 128 -5.70 -10.15 -1.74
CA TYR A 128 -6.93 -10.23 -0.98
C TYR A 128 -8.15 -10.51 -1.87
N ARG A 129 -8.77 -11.68 -1.67
CA ARG A 129 -10.08 -12.02 -2.25
C ARG A 129 -10.94 -12.70 -1.20
N SER A 130 -11.89 -11.95 -0.64
CA SER A 130 -12.86 -12.48 0.32
C SER A 130 -14.17 -11.69 0.28
N PRO A 131 -15.33 -12.36 0.34
CA PRO A 131 -16.62 -11.68 0.43
C PRO A 131 -16.79 -10.90 1.74
N LYS A 132 -15.94 -11.10 2.76
CA LYS A 132 -16.00 -10.36 4.04
C LYS A 132 -15.19 -9.05 4.05
N ILE A 133 -14.48 -8.73 2.97
CA ILE A 133 -13.78 -7.44 2.85
C ILE A 133 -14.79 -6.28 2.95
N VAL A 134 -15.97 -6.45 2.35
CA VAL A 134 -17.05 -5.46 2.41
C VAL A 134 -17.47 -5.12 3.84
N ASP A 135 -17.45 -6.09 4.75
CA ASP A 135 -17.79 -5.86 6.16
C ASP A 135 -16.74 -4.97 6.84
N ALA A 136 -15.46 -5.13 6.50
CA ALA A 136 -14.39 -4.28 7.02
C ALA A 136 -14.54 -2.84 6.49
N ILE A 137 -14.71 -2.66 5.18
CA ILE A 137 -14.93 -1.35 4.54
C ILE A 137 -16.15 -0.64 5.16
N ARG A 138 -17.26 -1.37 5.33
CA ARG A 138 -18.48 -0.86 5.96
C ARG A 138 -18.24 -0.48 7.41
N ASN A 139 -17.57 -1.32 8.18
CA ASN A 139 -17.32 -1.12 9.60
C ASN A 139 -16.40 0.09 9.86
N TRP A 140 -15.34 0.25 9.06
CA TRP A 140 -14.43 1.42 9.12
C TRP A 140 -15.11 2.74 8.72
N GLY A 141 -16.31 2.66 8.15
CA GLY A 141 -17.07 3.84 7.74
C GLY A 141 -16.50 4.52 6.51
N PHE A 142 -15.88 3.78 5.59
CA PHE A 142 -15.40 4.35 4.31
C PHE A 142 -16.52 5.08 3.57
N TRP A 143 -17.74 4.54 3.63
CA TRP A 143 -18.93 5.13 2.99
C TRP A 143 -19.44 6.41 3.65
N ASP A 144 -18.99 6.71 4.87
CA ASP A 144 -19.37 7.93 5.60
C ASP A 144 -18.60 9.10 4.98
N ASP A 145 -19.32 9.95 4.27
CA ASP A 145 -18.76 11.02 3.44
C ASP A 145 -17.77 10.47 2.40
N ALA A 146 -18.11 9.35 1.74
CA ALA A 146 -17.28 8.81 0.67
C ALA A 146 -17.13 9.83 -0.47
N PRO A 147 -15.93 9.91 -1.08
CA PRO A 147 -15.70 10.80 -2.20
C PRO A 147 -16.55 10.43 -3.42
N GLU A 148 -16.85 11.41 -4.27
CA GLU A 148 -17.76 11.24 -5.42
C GLU A 148 -17.31 10.13 -6.38
N TRP A 149 -15.99 9.94 -6.56
CA TRP A 149 -15.45 8.88 -7.42
C TRP A 149 -15.88 7.47 -6.99
N ALA A 150 -16.28 7.29 -5.72
CA ALA A 150 -16.73 6.00 -5.19
C ALA A 150 -18.23 5.71 -5.45
N ALA A 151 -18.98 6.66 -6.03
CA ALA A 151 -20.44 6.54 -6.18
C ALA A 151 -20.89 5.34 -7.04
N GLY A 152 -20.07 4.91 -7.99
CA GLY A 152 -20.36 3.77 -8.88
C GLY A 152 -19.99 2.39 -8.33
N ILE A 153 -19.46 2.30 -7.11
CA ILE A 153 -19.01 1.04 -6.51
C ILE A 153 -20.20 0.38 -5.79
N ASP A 154 -20.41 -0.91 -6.04
CA ASP A 154 -21.39 -1.69 -5.29
C ASP A 154 -20.94 -1.87 -3.84
N ARG A 155 -21.67 -1.23 -2.91
CA ARG A 155 -21.36 -1.22 -1.48
C ARG A 155 -21.56 -2.57 -0.80
N GLU A 156 -22.26 -3.50 -1.45
CA GLU A 156 -22.55 -4.84 -0.91
C GLU A 156 -21.51 -5.88 -1.35
N SER A 157 -20.64 -5.55 -2.30
CA SER A 157 -19.59 -6.45 -2.79
C SER A 157 -18.22 -5.79 -2.96
N ALA A 158 -18.05 -4.55 -2.50
CA ALA A 158 -16.81 -3.79 -2.69
C ALA A 158 -15.57 -4.52 -2.18
N THR A 159 -14.54 -4.56 -3.01
CA THR A 159 -13.19 -5.04 -2.69
C THR A 159 -12.22 -3.87 -2.52
N PHE A 160 -11.01 -4.13 -1.98
CA PHE A 160 -9.96 -3.11 -1.92
C PHE A 160 -9.54 -2.65 -3.32
N GLU A 161 -9.49 -3.59 -4.26
CA GLU A 161 -9.14 -3.39 -5.66
C GLU A 161 -10.19 -2.55 -6.39
N ASP A 162 -11.48 -2.69 -6.04
CA ASP A 162 -12.54 -1.82 -6.59
C ASP A 162 -12.36 -0.37 -6.17
N LEU A 163 -12.06 -0.13 -4.89
CA LEU A 163 -11.77 1.22 -4.39
C LEU A 163 -10.55 1.83 -5.09
N GLY A 164 -9.46 1.07 -5.17
CA GLY A 164 -8.23 1.49 -5.84
C GLY A 164 -8.45 1.79 -7.33
N ARG A 165 -9.10 0.88 -8.08
CA ARG A 165 -9.39 1.09 -9.51
C ARG A 165 -10.30 2.29 -9.76
N ALA A 166 -11.33 2.48 -8.95
CA ALA A 166 -12.24 3.60 -9.09
C ALA A 166 -11.50 4.94 -8.87
N ALA A 167 -10.62 5.00 -7.87
CA ALA A 167 -9.79 6.18 -7.62
C ALA A 167 -8.76 6.42 -8.74
N VAL A 168 -8.12 5.38 -9.28
CA VAL A 168 -7.10 5.55 -10.33
C VAL A 168 -7.71 5.97 -11.67
N ARG A 169 -8.96 5.60 -11.97
CA ARG A 169 -9.64 5.97 -13.24
C ARG A 169 -9.79 7.48 -13.46
N ARG A 170 -9.78 8.30 -12.40
CA ARG A 170 -9.78 9.77 -12.53
C ARG A 170 -8.39 10.38 -12.76
N ALA A 171 -7.32 9.59 -12.60
CA ALA A 171 -5.93 10.03 -12.70
C ALA A 171 -5.22 9.28 -13.86
N PRO A 172 -5.43 9.66 -15.14
CA PRO A 172 -4.91 8.91 -16.28
C PRO A 172 -3.38 8.93 -16.41
N HIS A 173 -2.70 9.84 -15.73
CA HIS A 173 -1.24 9.94 -15.68
C HIS A 173 -0.63 9.15 -14.51
N LEU A 174 -1.46 8.69 -13.57
CA LEU A 174 -1.02 7.87 -12.45
C LEU A 174 -0.72 6.46 -12.94
N ARG A 175 0.50 6.00 -12.65
CA ARG A 175 0.86 4.60 -12.79
C ARG A 175 0.69 3.88 -11.46
N VAL A 176 0.20 2.65 -11.49
CA VAL A 176 0.13 1.77 -10.32
C VAL A 176 1.01 0.56 -10.55
N VAL A 177 1.87 0.26 -9.59
CA VAL A 177 2.65 -0.97 -9.57
C VAL A 177 2.51 -1.68 -8.22
N GLU A 178 2.65 -3.00 -8.25
CA GLU A 178 2.50 -3.84 -7.06
C GLU A 178 3.77 -4.66 -6.78
N LEU A 179 4.16 -4.74 -5.52
CA LEU A 179 5.18 -5.64 -4.98
C LEU A 179 4.46 -6.64 -4.08
N ASP A 180 4.69 -7.93 -4.25
CA ASP A 180 4.16 -8.93 -3.34
C ASP A 180 5.12 -10.10 -3.21
N THR A 181 4.91 -10.91 -2.19
CA THR A 181 5.51 -12.23 -2.04
C THR A 181 4.45 -13.28 -2.32
N ALA A 182 4.79 -14.31 -3.10
CA ALA A 182 3.82 -15.28 -3.63
C ALA A 182 2.93 -15.92 -2.55
N TYR A 183 3.51 -16.28 -1.40
CA TYR A 183 2.80 -16.89 -0.28
C TYR A 183 2.96 -16.08 1.01
N ASP A 184 2.88 -14.76 0.89
CA ASP A 184 2.95 -13.81 2.00
C ASP A 184 2.09 -14.27 3.20
N ALA A 185 2.78 -14.63 4.28
CA ALA A 185 2.16 -15.25 5.45
C ALA A 185 1.16 -14.32 6.16
N ALA A 186 1.38 -13.00 6.10
CA ALA A 186 0.45 -12.05 6.70
C ALA A 186 -0.82 -11.93 5.87
N GLN A 187 -0.70 -11.89 4.54
CA GLN A 187 -1.87 -11.89 3.66
C GLN A 187 -2.68 -13.18 3.82
N GLU A 188 -2.06 -14.36 3.86
CA GLU A 188 -2.76 -15.63 4.14
C GLU A 188 -3.44 -15.64 5.53
N ARG A 189 -2.80 -15.06 6.55
CA ARG A 189 -3.40 -14.91 7.89
C ARG A 189 -4.65 -14.03 7.86
N PHE A 190 -4.61 -12.91 7.12
CA PHE A 190 -5.75 -12.01 7.00
C PHE A 190 -6.87 -12.59 6.13
N LEU A 191 -6.54 -13.30 5.05
CA LEU A 191 -7.50 -14.08 4.28
C LEU A 191 -8.27 -15.08 5.18
N LYS A 192 -7.55 -15.80 6.04
CA LYS A 192 -8.17 -16.65 7.07
C LYS A 192 -9.05 -15.85 8.04
N ALA A 193 -8.61 -14.68 8.51
CA ALA A 193 -9.40 -13.81 9.39
C ALA A 193 -10.67 -13.28 8.71
N PHE A 194 -10.61 -13.00 7.41
CA PHE A 194 -11.76 -12.69 6.56
C PHE A 194 -12.60 -13.92 6.19
N GLY A 195 -12.33 -15.09 6.78
CA GLY A 195 -13.12 -16.31 6.56
C GLY A 195 -12.85 -17.01 5.23
N THR A 196 -11.79 -16.64 4.51
CA THR A 196 -11.37 -17.26 3.25
C THR A 196 -9.95 -17.81 3.39
N PRO A 197 -9.70 -18.84 4.22
CA PRO A 197 -8.38 -19.46 4.29
C PRO A 197 -8.00 -19.99 2.90
N SER A 198 -6.91 -19.50 2.33
CA SER A 198 -6.52 -19.79 0.95
C SER A 198 -5.03 -19.61 0.78
N ARG A 199 -4.47 -20.32 -0.21
CA ARG A 199 -3.10 -20.05 -0.69
C ARG A 199 -3.12 -18.74 -1.47
N LEU A 200 -2.17 -17.86 -1.18
CA LEU A 200 -2.21 -16.50 -1.69
C LEU A 200 -1.94 -16.41 -3.20
N TYR A 201 -0.92 -17.12 -3.69
CA TYR A 201 -0.37 -16.91 -5.04
C TYR A 201 -1.43 -16.97 -6.16
N PRO A 202 -2.34 -17.96 -6.21
CA PRO A 202 -3.38 -17.98 -7.25
C PRO A 202 -4.36 -16.81 -7.17
N LEU A 203 -4.63 -16.28 -5.97
CA LEU A 203 -5.51 -15.12 -5.78
C LEU A 203 -4.82 -13.83 -6.22
N LEU A 204 -3.54 -13.69 -5.86
CA LEU A 204 -2.67 -12.59 -6.31
C LEU A 204 -2.61 -12.51 -7.85
N LEU A 205 -2.35 -13.64 -8.53
CA LEU A 205 -2.30 -13.68 -9.99
C LEU A 205 -3.65 -13.28 -10.63
N GLN A 206 -4.77 -13.67 -10.02
CA GLN A 206 -6.10 -13.28 -10.50
C GLN A 206 -6.33 -11.77 -10.36
N ASN A 207 -6.05 -11.20 -9.19
CA ASN A 207 -6.17 -9.76 -8.97
C ASN A 207 -5.28 -8.98 -9.94
N ARG A 208 -4.01 -9.37 -10.10
CA ARG A 208 -3.08 -8.71 -11.04
C ARG A 208 -3.53 -8.80 -12.49
N ALA A 209 -4.10 -9.93 -12.91
CA ALA A 209 -4.67 -10.07 -14.26
C ALA A 209 -5.88 -9.13 -14.48
N GLU A 210 -6.67 -8.86 -13.44
CA GLU A 210 -7.78 -7.89 -13.48
C GLU A 210 -7.25 -6.45 -13.49
N GLN A 211 -6.23 -6.14 -12.68
CA GLN A 211 -5.58 -4.83 -12.69
C GLN A 211 -4.93 -4.51 -14.05
N ALA A 212 -4.20 -5.47 -14.63
CA ALA A 212 -3.56 -5.30 -15.94
C ALA A 212 -4.55 -5.01 -17.08
N LYS A 213 -5.79 -5.47 -16.96
CA LYS A 213 -6.87 -5.16 -17.91
C LYS A 213 -7.49 -3.78 -17.66
N GLY A 214 -7.54 -3.35 -16.40
CA GLY A 214 -8.25 -2.15 -15.97
C GLY A 214 -7.39 -0.89 -15.86
N LEU A 215 -6.08 -1.04 -15.70
CA LEU A 215 -5.13 0.02 -15.39
C LEU A 215 -4.00 0.05 -16.43
N SER A 216 -3.87 1.17 -17.14
CA SER A 216 -2.81 1.32 -18.15
C SER A 216 -1.44 1.40 -17.48
N GLY A 217 -0.47 0.65 -18.01
CA GLY A 217 0.90 0.65 -17.48
C GLY A 217 1.06 -0.05 -16.13
N PHE A 218 0.06 -0.82 -15.69
CA PHE A 218 0.17 -1.67 -14.52
C PHE A 218 1.28 -2.71 -14.68
N ALA A 219 2.06 -2.91 -13.63
CA ALA A 219 3.05 -3.97 -13.53
C ALA A 219 3.15 -4.47 -12.09
N GLY A 220 3.46 -5.76 -11.92
CA GLY A 220 3.69 -6.34 -10.62
C GLY A 220 5.03 -7.06 -10.54
N PHE A 221 5.67 -7.03 -9.38
CA PHE A 221 6.82 -7.88 -9.05
C PHE A 221 6.39 -8.87 -7.96
N THR A 222 6.53 -10.17 -8.21
CA THR A 222 6.24 -11.23 -7.23
C THR A 222 7.53 -11.93 -6.82
N SER A 223 7.98 -11.72 -5.58
CA SER A 223 9.04 -12.52 -4.99
C SER A 223 8.54 -13.87 -4.51
N ARG A 224 9.40 -14.88 -4.53
CA ARG A 224 9.14 -16.19 -3.92
C ARG A 224 9.15 -16.13 -2.40
N GLY A 225 8.63 -17.17 -1.76
CA GLY A 225 8.67 -17.35 -0.31
C GLY A 225 7.43 -16.85 0.42
N LYS A 226 7.59 -16.52 1.70
CA LYS A 226 6.48 -16.21 2.63
C LYS A 226 6.63 -14.88 3.37
N GLU A 227 7.73 -14.19 3.17
CA GLU A 227 8.03 -12.90 3.80
C GLU A 227 7.00 -11.82 3.47
N HIS A 228 6.67 -11.00 4.46
CA HIS A 228 5.66 -9.96 4.31
C HIS A 228 6.29 -8.62 3.95
N THR A 229 5.89 -8.07 2.79
CA THR A 229 6.34 -6.77 2.24
C THR A 229 7.85 -6.72 1.93
N GLN A 230 8.26 -5.88 0.99
CA GLN A 230 9.66 -5.77 0.56
C GLN A 230 10.24 -4.40 0.91
N LEU A 231 9.49 -3.32 0.68
CA LEU A 231 9.98 -1.94 0.69
C LEU A 231 10.63 -1.50 2.00
N LEU A 232 10.27 -2.11 3.13
CA LEU A 232 10.74 -1.69 4.46
C LEU A 232 11.88 -2.55 5.02
N PHE A 233 12.40 -3.48 4.22
CA PHE A 233 13.32 -4.53 4.68
C PHE A 233 14.53 -4.66 3.75
N ASP A 234 15.63 -5.24 4.24
CA ASP A 234 16.86 -5.42 3.45
C ASP A 234 16.65 -6.27 2.19
N ARG A 235 15.62 -7.14 2.19
CA ARG A 235 15.20 -7.91 1.01
C ARG A 235 14.79 -7.05 -0.19
N PHE A 236 14.42 -5.78 0.01
CA PHE A 236 14.27 -4.82 -1.08
C PHE A 236 15.53 -4.73 -1.96
N TYR A 237 16.71 -4.86 -1.35
CA TYR A 237 18.01 -4.78 -2.04
C TYR A 237 18.49 -6.14 -2.56
N THR A 238 18.09 -7.24 -1.93
CA THR A 238 18.66 -8.56 -2.19
C THR A 238 17.76 -9.50 -2.99
N ASN A 239 16.43 -9.34 -2.95
CA ASN A 239 15.53 -10.23 -3.67
C ASN A 239 15.67 -10.07 -5.18
N GLU A 240 15.66 -11.21 -5.87
CA GLU A 240 15.78 -11.33 -7.32
C GLU A 240 14.86 -12.43 -7.83
N GLU A 241 14.21 -12.20 -8.96
CA GLU A 241 13.38 -13.18 -9.64
C GLU A 241 13.63 -13.10 -11.13
N GLU A 242 13.82 -14.25 -11.78
CA GLU A 242 14.08 -14.33 -13.22
C GLU A 242 15.22 -13.40 -13.71
N GLY A 243 16.27 -13.25 -12.89
CA GLY A 243 17.41 -12.38 -13.20
C GLY A 243 17.16 -10.87 -12.97
N VAL A 244 16.01 -10.50 -12.39
CA VAL A 244 15.65 -9.10 -12.12
C VAL A 244 15.58 -8.86 -10.62
N ARG A 245 16.47 -8.01 -10.10
CA ARG A 245 16.43 -7.58 -8.69
C ARG A 245 15.26 -6.64 -8.46
N VAL A 246 14.61 -6.76 -7.31
CA VAL A 246 13.54 -5.85 -6.86
C VAL A 246 14.02 -4.40 -6.90
N LEU A 247 15.25 -4.16 -6.44
CA LEU A 247 15.88 -2.84 -6.45
C LEU A 247 15.99 -2.24 -7.85
N ASP A 248 16.44 -3.01 -8.84
CA ASP A 248 16.65 -2.49 -10.20
C ASP A 248 15.32 -2.27 -10.92
N TRP A 249 14.36 -3.16 -10.69
CA TRP A 249 12.99 -2.94 -11.13
C TRP A 249 12.37 -1.69 -10.50
N PHE A 250 12.58 -1.46 -9.19
CA PHE A 250 12.11 -0.26 -8.51
C PHE A 250 12.81 1.02 -9.01
N ARG A 251 14.10 0.96 -9.39
CA ARG A 251 14.80 2.09 -10.03
C ARG A 251 14.11 2.49 -11.34
N ASP A 252 13.69 1.52 -12.15
CA ASP A 252 12.90 1.82 -13.35
C ASP A 252 11.53 2.43 -13.02
N VAL A 253 10.87 1.93 -11.97
CA VAL A 253 9.59 2.45 -11.48
C VAL A 253 9.71 3.89 -11.00
N GLU A 254 10.67 4.18 -10.12
CA GLU A 254 10.88 5.56 -9.64
C GLU A 254 11.37 6.44 -10.77
N GLU A 255 12.08 5.94 -11.78
CA GLU A 255 12.53 6.74 -12.92
C GLU A 255 11.44 7.04 -13.97
N GLY A 256 10.19 6.58 -13.75
CA GLY A 256 9.12 6.74 -14.75
C GLY A 256 9.25 5.77 -15.94
N ARG A 257 10.28 4.93 -15.98
CA ARG A 257 10.52 3.99 -17.07
C ARG A 257 9.46 2.89 -17.06
N LYS A 258 9.01 2.48 -18.25
CA LYS A 258 8.07 1.35 -18.36
C LYS A 258 8.75 0.08 -17.87
N VAL A 259 8.10 -0.60 -16.93
CA VAL A 259 8.56 -1.88 -16.39
C VAL A 259 7.63 -3.01 -16.85
N GLN A 260 8.18 -4.22 -16.95
CA GLN A 260 7.40 -5.44 -17.15
C GLN A 260 7.05 -6.06 -15.81
N SER A 261 6.00 -6.89 -15.79
CA SER A 261 5.72 -7.70 -14.60
C SER A 261 6.75 -8.82 -14.48
N VAL A 262 7.21 -9.08 -13.26
CA VAL A 262 8.15 -10.15 -12.90
C VAL A 262 7.45 -11.08 -11.93
N THR A 263 7.59 -12.39 -12.10
CA THR A 263 6.99 -13.38 -11.21
C THR A 263 7.96 -14.54 -10.96
N CYS A 264 7.93 -15.12 -9.76
CA CYS A 264 8.80 -16.22 -9.31
C CYS A 264 8.56 -17.59 -9.98
N ASP A 265 7.99 -17.61 -11.18
CA ASP A 265 7.62 -18.79 -11.97
C ASP A 265 6.41 -19.60 -11.42
N GLU A 266 6.40 -20.92 -11.63
CA GLU A 266 5.31 -21.84 -11.26
C GLU A 266 5.06 -21.90 -9.73
N PRO A 267 3.80 -22.19 -9.30
CA PRO A 267 3.41 -22.15 -7.88
C PRO A 267 4.31 -22.94 -6.92
N GLU A 268 4.80 -24.11 -7.30
CA GLU A 268 5.67 -24.95 -6.46
C GLU A 268 7.06 -24.34 -6.26
N SER A 269 7.60 -23.68 -7.29
CA SER A 269 8.89 -22.98 -7.24
C SER A 269 8.80 -21.72 -6.37
N CYS A 270 7.70 -20.97 -6.52
CA CYS A 270 7.42 -19.77 -5.75
C CYS A 270 7.26 -20.00 -4.23
N GLU A 271 7.05 -21.23 -3.77
CA GLU A 271 6.93 -21.52 -2.33
C GLU A 271 8.29 -21.59 -1.62
N LYS A 272 9.36 -21.83 -2.37
CA LYS A 272 10.72 -21.87 -1.82
C LYS A 272 11.10 -20.46 -1.36
N GLU A 273 11.72 -20.36 -0.20
CA GLU A 273 12.32 -19.10 0.24
C GLU A 273 13.49 -18.72 -0.69
N PRO A 274 13.79 -17.43 -0.86
CA PRO A 274 15.01 -16.99 -1.53
C PRO A 274 16.26 -17.64 -0.90
N GLU A 275 17.26 -17.96 -1.74
CA GLU A 275 18.55 -18.51 -1.30
C GLU A 275 19.39 -17.50 -0.51
#